data_AF-A0A7C9A9R1-F1
#
_entry.id   AF-A0A7C9A9R1-F1
#
_cell.length_a   1.000
_cell.length_b   1.000
_cell.length_c   1.000
_cell.angle_alpha   90.00
_cell.angle_beta   90.00
_cell.angle_gamma   90.00
#
_symmetry.space_group_name_H-M   'P 1'
#
loop_
_entity.id
_entity.type
_entity.pdbx_description
1 polymer ?
#
loop_
_entity_poly.entity_id
_entity_poly.type
_entity_poly.pdbx_seq_one_letter_code
_entity_poly.pdbx_strand_id
1 'polypeptide(L)'
;KEVKLPVGLRRPGPKGNGGTIVDSGSTLTFMDKAAFDPLVAEFVAQMGQVKRAPTAEGLLGLGLCYDVSREQNISLPEVVFNFKGGAKMELPLANYFLFVSDLGALCLSIVSGSSSAGPDV
;
A
#
# COMPACT_ATOMS: atom_id res chain seq x y z
N LYS A 1 3.71 -1.21 13.19
CA LYS A 1 3.85 0.24 13.52
C LYS A 1 2.52 0.95 13.28
N GLU A 2 2.16 1.98 14.04
CA GLU A 2 0.99 2.83 13.72
C GLU A 2 1.40 3.99 12.78
N VAL A 3 0.82 4.04 11.59
CA VAL A 3 0.99 5.12 10.61
C VAL A 3 -0.07 6.18 10.86
N LYS A 4 0.34 7.39 11.27
CA LYS A 4 -0.59 8.48 11.61
C LYS A 4 -1.05 9.21 10.37
N LEU A 5 -2.34 9.08 10.04
CA LEU A 5 -2.96 9.82 8.96
C LEU A 5 -3.18 11.31 9.31
N PRO A 6 -3.05 12.24 8.35
CA PRO A 6 -3.45 13.64 8.52
C PRO A 6 -4.89 13.77 9.03
N VAL A 7 -5.13 14.70 9.96
CA VAL A 7 -6.46 14.86 10.61
C VAL A 7 -7.57 15.11 9.58
N GLY A 8 -7.27 15.87 8.53
CA GLY A 8 -8.23 16.19 7.46
C GLY A 8 -8.68 15.00 6.61
N LEU A 9 -7.95 13.88 6.64
CA LEU A 9 -8.28 12.68 5.86
C LEU A 9 -9.09 11.64 6.64
N ARG A 10 -9.22 11.79 7.97
CA ARG A 10 -9.83 10.73 8.81
C ARG A 10 -11.35 10.69 8.76
N ARG A 11 -11.99 11.71 8.19
CA ARG A 11 -13.45 11.80 8.03
C ARG A 11 -13.79 12.66 6.82
N PRO A 12 -14.95 12.42 6.17
CA PRO A 12 -15.44 13.31 5.13
C PRO A 12 -15.67 14.72 5.69
N GLY A 13 -15.12 15.72 5.01
CA GLY A 13 -15.38 17.14 5.24
C GLY A 13 -16.67 17.61 4.55
N PRO A 14 -17.08 18.88 4.78
CA PRO A 14 -18.30 19.44 4.16
C PRO A 14 -18.29 19.44 2.63
N LYS A 15 -17.10 19.40 2.01
CA LYS A 15 -16.92 19.33 0.55
C LYS A 15 -16.76 17.88 0.04
N GLY A 16 -16.98 16.88 0.89
CA GLY A 16 -16.80 15.46 0.55
C GLY A 16 -15.34 15.00 0.47
N ASN A 17 -14.38 15.85 0.86
CA ASN A 17 -12.96 15.51 0.89
C ASN A 17 -12.58 14.74 2.17
N GLY A 18 -11.73 13.72 2.04
CA GLY A 18 -11.29 12.87 3.15
C GLY A 18 -12.27 11.75 3.49
N GLY A 19 -11.94 10.96 4.50
CA GLY A 19 -12.68 9.75 4.88
C GLY A 19 -12.20 8.52 4.12
N THR A 20 -13.05 7.50 4.10
CA THR A 20 -12.78 6.21 3.46
C THR A 20 -14.04 5.75 2.75
N ILE A 21 -13.89 5.23 1.54
CA ILE A 21 -14.96 4.66 0.73
C ILE A 21 -14.66 3.17 0.55
N VAL A 22 -15.72 2.36 0.56
CA VAL A 22 -15.65 0.95 0.15
C VAL A 22 -16.24 0.87 -1.25
N ASP A 23 -15.43 0.45 -2.21
CA ASP A 23 -15.80 0.36 -3.62
C ASP A 23 -15.56 -1.06 -4.13
N SER A 24 -16.57 -1.65 -4.78
CA SER A 24 -16.47 -2.96 -5.43
C SER A 24 -16.08 -2.86 -6.92
N GLY A 25 -16.05 -1.64 -7.48
CA GLY A 25 -15.71 -1.40 -8.89
C GLY A 25 -14.21 -1.27 -9.16
N SER A 26 -13.39 -1.18 -8.13
CA SER A 26 -11.94 -0.98 -8.23
C SER A 26 -11.16 -2.23 -7.81
N THR A 27 -10.15 -2.59 -8.61
CA THR A 27 -9.23 -3.70 -8.28
C THR A 27 -8.20 -3.30 -7.21
N LEU A 28 -7.76 -2.05 -7.22
CA LEU A 28 -6.70 -1.53 -6.33
C LEU A 28 -7.29 -0.68 -5.22
N THR A 29 -6.58 -0.59 -4.10
CA THR A 29 -6.91 0.36 -3.04
C THR A 29 -6.25 1.70 -3.34
N PHE A 30 -7.06 2.74 -3.51
CA PHE A 30 -6.56 4.10 -3.73
C PHE A 30 -6.48 4.87 -2.42
N MET A 31 -5.34 5.51 -2.17
CA MET A 31 -5.14 6.40 -1.02
C MET A 31 -4.76 7.80 -1.48
N ASP A 32 -5.17 8.80 -0.70
CA ASP A 32 -4.63 10.15 -0.84
C ASP A 32 -3.11 10.12 -0.61
N LYS A 33 -2.36 10.90 -1.39
CA LYS A 33 -0.89 10.91 -1.31
C LYS A 33 -0.38 11.14 0.11
N ALA A 34 -1.02 12.02 0.89
CA ALA A 34 -0.62 12.32 2.26
C ALA A 34 -0.88 11.17 3.25
N ALA A 35 -1.70 10.19 2.87
CA ALA A 35 -1.86 8.92 3.60
C ALA A 35 -0.95 7.81 3.04
N PHE A 36 -0.77 7.78 1.72
CA PHE A 36 0.01 6.78 1.01
C PHE A 36 1.52 6.87 1.30
N ASP A 37 2.11 8.06 1.21
CA ASP A 37 3.55 8.26 1.40
C ASP A 37 4.07 7.71 2.74
N PRO A 38 3.47 8.03 3.91
CA PRO A 38 3.95 7.49 5.18
C PRO A 38 3.68 5.99 5.34
N LEU A 39 2.67 5.43 4.66
CA LEU A 39 2.43 3.99 4.62
C LEU A 39 3.54 3.27 3.84
N VAL A 40 3.90 3.78 2.66
CA VAL A 40 4.97 3.19 1.84
C VAL A 40 6.33 3.33 2.53
N ALA A 41 6.62 4.47 3.14
CA ALA A 41 7.86 4.65 3.90
C ALA A 41 8.01 3.58 5.00
N GLU A 42 6.91 3.22 5.65
CA GLU A 42 6.91 2.18 6.67
C GLU A 42 7.09 0.77 6.08
N PHE A 43 6.50 0.46 4.92
CA PHE A 43 6.79 -0.78 4.19
C PHE A 43 8.27 -0.87 3.80
N VAL A 44 8.84 0.19 3.24
CA VAL A 44 10.26 0.24 2.87
C VAL A 44 11.15 0.05 4.08
N ALA A 45 10.83 0.66 5.22
CA ALA A 45 11.58 0.50 6.46
C ALA A 45 11.53 -0.94 6.99
N GLN A 46 10.34 -1.56 7.03
CA GLN A 46 10.18 -2.93 7.54
C GLN A 46 10.75 -3.99 6.58
N MET A 47 10.69 -3.74 5.28
CA MET A 47 11.17 -4.63 4.23
C MET A 47 12.59 -4.29 3.76
N GLY A 48 13.35 -3.51 4.54
CA GLY A 48 14.65 -2.98 4.11
C GLY A 48 15.72 -4.02 3.76
N GLN A 49 15.51 -5.29 4.11
CA GLN A 49 16.36 -6.42 3.74
C GLN A 49 15.99 -7.07 2.40
N VAL A 50 14.78 -6.81 1.90
CA VAL A 50 14.27 -7.36 0.65
C VAL A 50 14.55 -6.37 -0.47
N LYS A 51 15.16 -6.86 -1.55
CA LYS A 51 15.54 -6.04 -2.69
C LYS A 51 14.29 -5.50 -3.42
N ARG A 52 14.30 -4.21 -3.77
CA ARG A 52 13.28 -3.61 -4.65
C ARG A 52 13.35 -4.18 -6.07
N ALA A 53 12.21 -4.25 -6.75
CA ALA A 53 12.08 -4.74 -8.13
C ALA A 53 11.61 -3.62 -9.08
N PRO A 54 12.47 -2.62 -9.40
CA PRO A 54 12.07 -1.45 -10.21
C PRO A 54 11.60 -1.82 -11.63
N THR A 55 12.10 -2.92 -12.20
CA THR A 55 11.61 -3.42 -13.48
C THR A 55 10.13 -3.82 -13.40
N ALA A 56 9.72 -4.50 -12.33
CA ALA A 56 8.32 -4.87 -12.11
C ALA A 56 7.45 -3.64 -11.84
N GLU A 57 7.98 -2.65 -11.10
CA GLU A 57 7.30 -1.38 -10.83
C GLU A 57 6.95 -0.65 -12.14
N GLY A 58 7.93 -0.53 -13.05
CA GLY A 58 7.72 0.10 -14.36
C GLY A 58 6.76 -0.67 -15.26
N LEU A 59 6.85 -2.01 -15.30
CA LEU A 59 5.98 -2.84 -16.15
C LEU A 59 4.53 -2.87 -15.68
N LEU A 60 4.30 -2.87 -14.36
CA LEU A 60 2.97 -2.97 -13.77
C LEU A 60 2.34 -1.62 -13.42
N GLY A 61 3.12 -0.54 -13.47
CA GLY A 61 2.69 0.78 -13.01
C GLY A 61 2.44 0.84 -11.50
N LEU A 62 3.06 -0.04 -10.72
CA LEU A 62 2.93 -0.11 -9.26
C LEU A 62 4.16 0.51 -8.59
N GLY A 63 3.93 1.31 -7.54
CA GLY A 63 4.98 2.14 -6.96
C GLY A 63 5.95 1.42 -6.01
N LEU A 64 5.65 0.20 -5.60
CA LEU A 64 6.46 -0.56 -4.65
C LEU A 64 6.38 -2.05 -4.96
N CYS A 65 7.47 -2.60 -5.50
CA CYS A 65 7.62 -4.03 -5.71
C CYS A 65 8.94 -4.52 -5.11
N TYR A 66 8.95 -5.78 -4.70
CA TYR A 66 10.09 -6.48 -4.15
C TYR A 66 10.43 -7.71 -5.01
N ASP A 67 11.72 -7.95 -5.22
CA ASP A 67 12.23 -9.17 -5.85
C ASP A 67 12.23 -10.27 -4.80
N VAL A 68 11.37 -11.26 -5.01
CA VAL A 68 11.19 -12.39 -4.10
C VAL A 68 11.59 -13.70 -4.78
N SER A 69 12.24 -13.63 -5.94
CA SER A 69 12.61 -14.80 -6.77
C SER A 69 13.55 -15.78 -6.06
N ARG A 70 14.32 -15.32 -5.08
CA ARG A 70 15.33 -16.11 -4.35
C ARG A 70 15.04 -16.25 -2.86
N GLU A 71 13.94 -15.67 -2.39
CA GLU A 71 13.65 -15.55 -0.97
C GLU A 71 12.66 -16.62 -0.55
N GLN A 72 13.10 -17.53 0.34
CA GLN A 72 12.27 -18.65 0.78
C GLN A 72 11.44 -18.34 2.04
N ASN A 73 11.83 -17.34 2.83
CA ASN A 73 11.20 -16.99 4.10
C ASN A 73 11.19 -15.47 4.31
N ILE A 74 10.33 -14.76 3.57
CA ILE A 74 10.13 -13.32 3.79
C ILE A 74 9.08 -13.10 4.87
N SER A 75 9.42 -12.30 5.87
CA SER A 75 8.42 -11.75 6.80
C SER A 75 7.75 -10.54 6.15
N LEU A 76 6.45 -10.64 5.88
CA LEU A 76 5.68 -9.57 5.28
C LEU A 76 4.94 -8.75 6.35
N PRO A 77 4.94 -7.40 6.27
CA PRO A 77 4.21 -6.56 7.20
C PRO A 77 2.72 -6.83 7.17
N GLU A 78 2.10 -7.00 8.34
CA GLU A 78 0.65 -7.07 8.50
C GLU A 78 0.03 -5.66 8.39
N VAL A 79 -1.13 -5.56 7.74
CA VAL A 79 -1.87 -4.30 7.62
C VAL A 79 -3.20 -4.39 8.34
N VAL A 80 -3.46 -3.40 9.18
CA VAL A 80 -4.73 -3.24 9.90
C VAL A 80 -5.23 -1.81 9.74
N PHE A 81 -6.44 -1.65 9.20
CA PHE A 81 -7.13 -0.37 9.21
C PHE A 81 -7.87 -0.18 10.53
N ASN A 82 -7.49 0.86 11.25
CA ASN A 82 -8.08 1.22 12.54
C ASN A 82 -9.09 2.35 12.32
N PHE A 83 -10.37 2.06 12.56
CA PHE A 83 -11.45 3.01 12.39
C PHE A 83 -11.79 3.71 13.70
N LYS A 84 -12.36 4.91 13.59
CA LYS A 84 -12.93 5.62 14.74
C LYS A 84 -13.99 4.74 15.40
N GLY A 85 -13.97 4.69 16.73
CA GLY A 85 -14.86 3.82 17.52
C GLY A 85 -14.23 2.48 17.90
N GLY A 86 -12.98 2.22 17.50
CA GLY A 86 -12.21 1.06 17.95
C GLY A 86 -12.35 -0.17 17.05
N ALA A 87 -13.12 -0.09 15.97
CA ALA A 87 -13.21 -1.15 14.98
C ALA A 87 -11.87 -1.31 14.24
N LYS A 88 -11.47 -2.57 14.02
CA LYS A 88 -10.25 -2.94 13.31
C LYS A 88 -10.60 -3.82 12.12
N MET A 89 -9.99 -3.54 10.97
CA MET A 89 -10.05 -4.38 9.79
C MET A 89 -8.66 -4.89 9.49
N GLU A 90 -8.42 -6.15 9.82
CA GLU A 90 -7.19 -6.87 9.49
C GLU A 90 -7.27 -7.31 8.03
N LEU A 91 -6.25 -7.00 7.25
CA LEU A 91 -6.20 -7.38 5.85
C LEU A 91 -5.37 -8.65 5.68
N PRO A 92 -5.91 -9.69 5.02
CA PRO A 92 -5.09 -10.78 4.50
C PRO A 92 -4.02 -10.25 3.55
N LEU A 93 -2.85 -10.88 3.51
CA LEU A 93 -1.74 -10.49 2.63
C LEU A 93 -2.16 -10.33 1.16
N ALA A 94 -3.00 -11.25 0.68
CA ALA A 94 -3.52 -11.23 -0.70
C ALA A 94 -4.36 -9.99 -1.03
N ASN A 95 -4.80 -9.21 -0.03
CA ASN A 95 -5.61 -8.00 -0.25
C ASN A 95 -4.76 -6.75 -0.51
N TYR A 96 -3.47 -6.75 -0.13
CA TYR A 96 -2.58 -5.60 -0.33
C TYR A 96 -1.26 -5.94 -1.01
N PHE A 97 -0.96 -7.21 -1.25
CA PHE A 97 0.14 -7.64 -2.12
C PHE A 97 -0.35 -8.47 -3.30
N LEU A 98 0.21 -8.19 -4.47
CA LEU A 98 0.09 -8.97 -5.70
C LEU A 98 1.38 -9.73 -5.92
N PHE A 99 1.28 -11.06 -6.02
CA PHE A 99 2.40 -11.90 -6.42
C PHE A 99 2.39 -12.12 -7.93
N VAL A 100 3.44 -11.67 -8.61
CA VAL A 100 3.61 -11.78 -10.05
C VAL A 100 4.70 -12.80 -10.33
N SER A 101 4.26 -14.06 -10.46
CA SER A 101 5.15 -15.22 -10.58
C SER A 101 6.13 -15.13 -11.75
N ASP A 102 5.67 -14.69 -12.93
CA ASP A 102 6.51 -14.53 -14.13
C ASP A 102 7.68 -13.54 -13.94
N LEU A 103 7.53 -12.59 -13.01
CA LEU A 103 8.54 -11.59 -12.67
C LEU A 103 9.29 -11.92 -11.38
N GLY A 104 8.87 -12.97 -10.65
CA GLY A 104 9.36 -13.25 -9.30
C GLY A 104 9.18 -12.07 -8.34
N ALA A 105 8.09 -11.31 -8.50
CA ALA A 105 7.90 -10.02 -7.83
C ALA A 105 6.68 -10.03 -6.89
N LEU A 106 6.79 -9.34 -5.76
CA LEU A 106 5.70 -9.05 -4.84
C LEU A 106 5.45 -7.54 -4.82
N CYS A 107 4.28 -7.09 -5.27
CA CYS A 107 3.96 -5.69 -5.47
C CYS A 107 2.81 -5.22 -4.59
N LEU A 108 2.93 -4.03 -3.99
CA LEU A 108 1.86 -3.42 -3.22
C LEU A 108 0.68 -3.03 -4.13
N SER A 109 -0.54 -3.45 -3.80
CA SER A 109 -1.78 -3.08 -4.53
C SER A 109 -2.53 -1.89 -3.94
N ILE A 110 -1.90 -1.20 -2.98
CA ILE A 110 -2.30 0.12 -2.50
C ILE A 110 -1.53 1.15 -3.33
N VAL A 111 -2.23 2.11 -3.93
CA VAL A 111 -1.66 3.13 -4.82
C VAL A 111 -2.14 4.53 -4.47
N SER A 112 -1.41 5.55 -4.91
CA SER A 112 -1.82 6.95 -4.77
C SER A 112 -2.81 7.37 -5.86
N GLY A 113 -3.91 8.02 -5.47
CA GLY A 113 -5.03 8.37 -6.37
C GLY A 113 -4.79 9.45 -7.43
N SER A 114 -3.56 9.97 -7.57
CA SER A 114 -3.30 11.08 -8.51
C SER A 114 -1.89 11.09 -9.11
N SER A 115 -1.38 9.95 -9.58
CA SER A 115 -0.30 9.90 -10.59
C SER A 115 0.11 8.46 -10.81
N SER A 116 0.20 8.07 -12.08
CA SER A 116 1.13 7.03 -12.53
C SER A 116 2.57 7.46 -12.19
N ALA A 117 2.98 7.25 -10.94
CA ALA A 117 4.36 7.32 -10.47
C ALA A 117 4.30 6.93 -8.99
N GLY A 118 5.09 5.93 -8.62
CA GLY A 118 5.28 5.56 -7.22
C GLY A 118 5.76 6.74 -6.37
N PRO A 119 5.85 6.55 -5.05
CA PRO A 119 6.44 7.57 -4.20
C PRO A 119 7.92 7.72 -4.57
N ASP A 120 8.41 8.96 -4.63
CA ASP A 120 9.84 9.28 -4.70
C ASP A 120 10.48 8.90 -3.35
N VAL A 121 10.79 7.60 -3.18
CA VAL A 121 11.50 7.06 -2.01
C VAL A 121 12.82 6.44 -2.41
#